data_AF-A0A8C7YBT6-F1
#
_entry.id   AF-A0A8C7YBT6-F1
#
_cell.length_a   1.000
_cell.length_b   1.000
_cell.length_c   1.000
_cell.angle_alpha   90.00
_cell.angle_beta   90.00
_cell.angle_gamma   90.00
#
_symmetry.space_group_name_H-M   'P 1'
#
loop_
_entity.id
_entity.type
_entity.pdbx_description
1 polymer ?
#
loop_
_entity_poly.entity_id
_entity_poly.type
_entity_poly.pdbx_seq_one_letter_code
_entity_poly.pdbx_strand_id
1 'polypeptide(L)'
;MALASVLSGECADFSLDFRQPFGHNCGPGQSGAECDAAPGDSVSFSVKNPMLAGDDDGVERKIEFLHGTTTLAFKFEHGVIVAVDSRATAGSYIASQTVKKVIEINPYLLGTMAGGAADCSFWERLLARQCRIYELRNKERISVAAASKLLANMVYQYKGMGLSMGTMVCGWDKRGPASCTGCCLKMGSLSTCQLIDEVEGAAVGLHHTPLRRQDSAWLYYVDSEGNRVCGDLFAVGSGSMYAYGVMDSGLRQDLTVDEACELGRRAIYQATFRDAYSGGQVNLYHVHSGGWTRISQEDVLMLHQKYRDQA
;
A
#
# COMPACT_ATOMS: atom_id res chain seq x y z
N MET A 1 -12.58 14.53 -7.51
CA MET A 1 -12.68 14.66 -6.04
C MET A 1 -11.64 13.80 -5.33
N ALA A 2 -11.68 12.46 -5.43
CA ALA A 2 -10.74 11.58 -4.71
C ALA A 2 -9.25 11.80 -5.05
N LEU A 3 -8.92 12.03 -6.32
CA LEU A 3 -7.53 12.29 -6.72
C LEU A 3 -7.00 13.61 -6.13
N ALA A 4 -7.84 14.65 -6.09
CA ALA A 4 -7.45 15.95 -5.54
C ALA A 4 -7.17 15.87 -4.03
N SER A 5 -8.00 15.16 -3.25
CA SER A 5 -7.78 14.98 -1.82
C SER A 5 -6.58 14.09 -1.49
N VAL A 6 -6.24 13.15 -2.38
CA VAL A 6 -5.02 12.34 -2.26
C VAL A 6 -3.78 13.17 -2.59
N LEU A 7 -3.86 14.03 -3.60
CA LEU A 7 -2.76 14.92 -4.00
C LEU A 7 -2.52 16.07 -3.02
N SER A 8 -3.57 16.58 -2.34
CA SER A 8 -3.47 17.65 -1.34
C SER A 8 -3.00 17.17 0.04
N GLY A 9 -2.95 15.85 0.28
CA GLY A 9 -2.49 15.29 1.56
C GLY A 9 -3.45 15.50 2.74
N GLU A 10 -4.67 15.97 2.47
CA GLU A 10 -5.78 16.15 3.42
C GLU A 10 -6.41 14.78 3.74
N CYS A 11 -5.69 14.00 4.53
CA CYS A 11 -6.17 12.72 5.07
C CYS A 11 -6.61 12.85 6.54
N ALA A 12 -6.23 13.94 7.22
CA ALA A 12 -6.66 14.26 8.57
C ALA A 12 -7.82 15.28 8.50
N ASP A 13 -8.89 15.03 9.27
CA ASP A 13 -10.08 15.88 9.41
C ASP A 13 -11.15 15.80 8.31
N PHE A 14 -11.67 14.61 8.06
CA PHE A 14 -13.10 14.49 7.71
C PHE A 14 -13.89 14.12 8.97
N SER A 15 -13.92 15.04 9.95
CA SER A 15 -14.96 15.00 10.97
C SER A 15 -16.30 15.19 10.26
N LEU A 16 -17.12 14.14 10.23
CA LEU A 16 -18.46 14.15 9.69
C LEU A 16 -19.33 15.15 10.48
N ASP A 17 -19.32 16.43 10.08
CA ASP A 17 -20.36 17.35 10.50
C ASP A 17 -21.56 17.12 9.56
N PHE A 18 -22.49 16.27 10.02
CA PHE A 18 -23.65 15.75 9.29
C PHE A 18 -24.75 16.81 9.01
N ARG A 19 -24.38 18.09 8.93
CA ARG A 19 -25.32 19.22 9.04
C ARG A 19 -25.44 20.13 7.83
N GLN A 20 -24.97 19.73 6.65
CA GLN A 20 -25.31 20.47 5.43
C GLN A 20 -26.11 19.60 4.44
N PRO A 21 -27.34 20.00 4.07
CA PRO A 21 -28.15 19.27 3.11
C PRO A 21 -27.53 19.39 1.71
N PHE A 22 -27.41 18.26 1.01
CA PHE A 22 -27.04 18.21 -0.39
C PHE A 22 -28.12 18.92 -1.23
N GLY A 23 -27.85 20.17 -1.59
CA GLY A 23 -28.67 20.92 -2.53
C GLY A 23 -28.38 20.50 -3.97
N HIS A 24 -29.26 19.70 -4.56
CA HIS A 24 -29.42 19.66 -6.02
C HIS A 24 -29.91 21.03 -6.48
N ASN A 25 -29.12 21.72 -7.30
CA ASN A 25 -29.61 22.86 -8.04
C ASN A 25 -29.21 22.68 -9.52
N CYS A 26 -30.10 22.03 -10.27
CA CYS A 26 -30.06 22.02 -11.72
C CYS A 26 -30.71 23.31 -12.23
N GLY A 27 -29.89 24.28 -12.68
CA GLY A 27 -30.37 25.39 -13.50
C GLY A 27 -30.55 24.94 -14.95
N PRO A 28 -31.55 25.44 -15.70
CA PRO A 28 -31.78 25.02 -17.07
C PRO A 28 -30.82 25.76 -18.00
N GLY A 29 -30.08 25.03 -18.86
CA GLY A 29 -29.40 25.63 -20.01
C GLY A 29 -27.96 25.24 -20.33
N GLN A 30 -27.53 24.00 -20.07
CA GLN A 30 -26.27 23.51 -20.67
C GLN A 30 -26.51 22.16 -21.35
N SER A 31 -26.15 22.10 -22.63
CA SER A 31 -26.24 20.94 -23.53
C SER A 31 -25.63 19.71 -22.86
N GLY A 32 -26.43 18.66 -22.74
CA GLY A 32 -26.08 17.42 -22.06
C GLY A 32 -24.86 16.74 -22.70
N ALA A 33 -23.96 16.27 -21.83
CA ALA A 33 -23.07 15.19 -22.17
C ALA A 33 -23.92 13.91 -22.21
N GLU A 34 -24.21 13.40 -23.40
CA GLU A 34 -24.73 12.04 -23.57
C GLU A 34 -23.66 11.04 -23.10
N CYS A 35 -24.05 10.19 -22.15
CA CYS A 35 -23.22 9.12 -21.61
C CYS A 35 -23.66 7.78 -22.21
N ASP A 36 -23.29 7.52 -23.47
CA ASP A 36 -23.40 6.19 -24.04
C ASP A 36 -22.19 5.36 -23.63
N ALA A 37 -22.34 4.53 -22.60
CA ALA A 37 -21.31 3.58 -22.16
C ALA A 37 -21.83 2.14 -22.30
N ALA A 38 -21.21 1.38 -23.22
CA ALA A 38 -21.31 -0.07 -23.25
C ALA A 38 -20.37 -0.68 -22.18
N PRO A 39 -20.67 -1.88 -21.65
CA PRO A 39 -19.90 -2.48 -20.56
C PRO A 39 -18.53 -2.94 -21.07
N GLY A 40 -17.48 -2.17 -20.74
CA GLY A 40 -16.09 -2.49 -21.09
C GLY A 40 -15.16 -1.27 -21.27
N ASP A 41 -15.72 -0.08 -21.43
CA ASP A 41 -14.91 1.12 -21.63
C ASP A 41 -14.49 1.78 -20.30
N SER A 42 -13.18 1.91 -20.11
CA SER A 42 -12.58 2.74 -19.07
C SER A 42 -13.08 4.18 -19.19
N VAL A 43 -13.67 4.72 -18.13
CA VAL A 43 -14.11 6.12 -18.04
C VAL A 43 -13.00 7.08 -18.50
N SER A 44 -13.16 7.66 -19.68
CA SER A 44 -12.20 8.61 -20.26
C SER A 44 -12.54 10.04 -19.81
N PHE A 45 -11.62 10.65 -19.07
CA PHE A 45 -11.64 12.09 -18.79
C PHE A 45 -10.74 12.77 -19.81
N SER A 46 -11.33 13.36 -20.84
CA SER A 46 -10.59 14.12 -21.84
C SER A 46 -10.41 15.57 -21.34
N VAL A 47 -9.20 15.92 -20.90
CA VAL A 47 -8.85 17.32 -20.58
C VAL A 47 -8.38 17.98 -21.86
N LYS A 48 -9.19 18.88 -22.42
CA LYS A 48 -8.74 19.79 -23.48
C LYS A 48 -7.71 20.75 -22.87
N ASN A 49 -6.44 20.57 -23.19
CA ASN A 49 -5.37 21.47 -22.76
C ASN A 49 -5.37 22.73 -23.66
N PRO A 50 -5.68 23.93 -23.16
CA PRO A 50 -5.84 25.12 -23.99
C PRO A 50 -4.52 25.77 -24.45
N MET A 51 -3.36 25.23 -24.07
CA MET A 51 -2.04 25.83 -24.37
C MET A 51 -1.25 25.19 -25.52
N LEU A 52 -1.80 24.20 -26.23
CA LEU A 52 -1.18 23.64 -27.43
C LEU A 52 -2.07 23.94 -28.64
N ALA A 53 -1.82 25.08 -29.29
CA ALA A 53 -2.38 25.36 -30.60
C ALA A 53 -1.64 24.48 -31.63
N GLY A 54 -2.17 23.30 -31.93
CA GLY A 54 -1.61 22.47 -33.01
C GLY A 54 -1.95 20.97 -33.08
N ASP A 55 -2.72 20.38 -32.17
CA ASP A 55 -2.96 18.93 -32.18
C ASP A 55 -4.40 18.58 -32.61
N ASP A 56 -4.69 18.59 -33.92
CA ASP A 56 -5.97 18.15 -34.52
C ASP A 56 -5.85 16.77 -35.20
N ASP A 57 -5.12 15.83 -34.57
CA ASP A 57 -4.88 14.50 -35.17
C ASP A 57 -5.96 13.46 -34.86
N GLY A 58 -7.05 13.80 -34.18
CA GLY A 58 -8.12 12.83 -33.85
C GLY A 58 -7.68 11.64 -32.98
N VAL A 59 -6.44 11.63 -32.49
CA VAL A 59 -5.90 10.60 -31.61
C VAL A 59 -6.43 10.87 -30.20
N GLU A 60 -7.36 10.02 -29.76
CA GLU A 60 -7.79 9.96 -28.37
C GLU A 60 -6.56 9.61 -27.49
N ARG A 61 -5.88 10.62 -26.97
CA ARG A 61 -4.79 10.42 -26.01
C ARG A 61 -5.42 9.99 -24.69
N LYS A 62 -5.62 8.68 -24.53
CA LYS A 62 -5.88 8.07 -23.23
C LYS A 62 -4.72 8.49 -22.32
N ILE A 63 -5.03 9.14 -21.21
CA ILE A 63 -4.05 9.37 -20.15
C ILE A 63 -3.70 7.99 -19.62
N GLU A 64 -2.64 7.39 -20.15
CA GLU A 64 -2.06 6.20 -19.56
C GLU A 64 -1.53 6.61 -18.19
N PHE A 65 -2.23 6.18 -17.14
CA PHE A 65 -1.77 6.36 -15.78
C PHE A 65 -0.53 5.48 -15.59
N LEU A 66 0.63 6.05 -15.87
CA LEU A 66 1.91 5.45 -15.52
C LEU A 66 2.03 5.58 -14.00
N HIS A 67 1.89 4.44 -13.31
CA HIS A 67 1.89 4.37 -11.85
C HIS A 67 3.32 4.44 -11.32
N GLY A 68 3.77 5.68 -11.16
CA GLY A 68 5.09 6.01 -10.67
C GLY A 68 5.20 6.08 -9.15
N THR A 69 5.73 5.04 -8.52
CA THR A 69 5.83 4.96 -7.06
C THR A 69 6.92 3.98 -6.64
N THR A 70 7.58 4.23 -5.52
CA THR A 70 8.37 3.22 -4.82
C THR A 70 7.92 3.12 -3.37
N THR A 71 7.38 1.97 -3.03
CA THR A 71 7.09 1.59 -1.64
C THR A 71 7.90 0.36 -1.28
N LEU A 72 8.38 0.30 -0.04
CA LEU A 72 9.17 -0.79 0.49
C LEU A 72 8.70 -1.08 1.91
N ALA A 73 8.55 -2.36 2.24
CA ALA A 73 8.38 -2.80 3.61
C ALA A 73 9.17 -4.08 3.86
N PHE A 74 9.82 -4.16 5.03
CA PHE A 74 10.56 -5.36 5.41
C PHE A 74 10.50 -5.62 6.91
N LYS A 75 10.52 -6.91 7.26
CA LYS A 75 10.46 -7.45 8.61
C LYS A 75 11.88 -7.69 9.14
N PHE A 76 12.10 -7.34 10.40
CA PHE A 76 13.33 -7.58 11.16
C PHE A 76 12.97 -7.88 12.63
N GLU A 77 13.96 -8.16 13.48
CA GLU A 77 13.73 -8.60 14.87
C GLU A 77 12.86 -7.62 15.69
N HIS A 78 13.07 -6.31 15.52
CA HIS A 78 12.32 -5.28 16.25
C HIS A 78 11.07 -4.76 15.52
N GLY A 79 10.63 -5.42 14.45
CA GLY A 79 9.33 -5.17 13.82
C GLY A 79 9.34 -5.06 12.31
N VAL A 80 8.61 -4.06 11.78
CA VAL A 80 8.58 -3.78 10.33
C VAL A 80 8.99 -2.33 10.10
N ILE A 81 9.88 -2.10 9.14
CA ILE A 81 10.12 -0.77 8.58
C ILE A 81 9.31 -0.63 7.31
N VAL A 82 8.58 0.48 7.19
CA VAL A 82 7.87 0.88 5.97
C VAL A 82 8.51 2.18 5.48
N ALA A 83 9.01 2.17 4.25
CA ALA A 83 9.66 3.30 3.61
C ALA A 83 9.00 3.58 2.27
N VAL A 84 8.62 4.83 2.01
CA VAL A 84 7.94 5.22 0.77
C VAL A 84 8.44 6.57 0.26
N ASP A 85 8.36 6.77 -1.06
CA ASP A 85 8.50 8.08 -1.67
C ASP A 85 7.18 8.88 -1.65
N SER A 86 7.19 10.15 -2.05
CA SER A 86 6.01 11.03 -1.99
C SER A 86 5.64 11.71 -3.31
N ARG A 87 6.32 11.36 -4.41
CA ARG A 87 6.01 11.88 -5.75
C ARG A 87 4.77 11.23 -6.32
N ALA A 88 3.87 12.02 -6.88
CA ALA A 88 2.75 11.55 -7.69
C ALA A 88 2.81 12.24 -9.05
N THR A 89 2.67 11.45 -10.10
CA THR A 89 2.76 11.90 -11.49
C THR A 89 1.42 11.67 -12.21
N ALA A 90 1.14 12.54 -13.17
CA ALA A 90 0.01 12.44 -14.10
C ALA A 90 0.60 12.41 -15.52
N GLY A 91 0.96 11.21 -15.98
CA GLY A 91 1.81 11.04 -17.17
C GLY A 91 3.21 11.59 -16.91
N SER A 92 3.73 12.41 -17.83
CA SER A 92 5.05 13.05 -17.68
C SER A 92 5.05 14.24 -16.70
N TYR A 93 3.88 14.74 -16.30
CA TYR A 93 3.77 15.88 -15.41
C TYR A 93 3.82 15.44 -13.95
N ILE A 94 4.65 16.09 -13.13
CA ILE A 94 4.68 15.85 -11.68
C ILE A 94 3.52 16.62 -11.05
N ALA A 95 2.47 15.89 -10.64
CA ALA A 95 1.27 16.47 -10.05
C ALA A 95 1.51 16.94 -8.60
N SER A 96 2.22 16.15 -7.81
CA SER A 96 2.58 16.50 -6.43
C SER A 96 3.88 15.81 -6.01
N GLN A 97 4.58 16.41 -5.05
CA GLN A 97 5.82 15.86 -4.47
C GLN A 97 5.67 15.55 -2.98
N THR A 98 4.46 15.70 -2.42
CA THR A 98 4.20 15.61 -0.97
C THR A 98 3.09 14.61 -0.63
N VAL A 99 2.78 13.68 -1.54
CA VAL A 99 1.71 12.69 -1.35
C VAL A 99 2.09 11.72 -0.24
N LYS A 100 1.16 11.49 0.68
CA LYS A 100 1.30 10.48 1.74
C LYS A 100 0.96 9.11 1.17
N LYS A 101 1.99 8.31 0.86
CA LYS A 101 1.81 6.94 0.34
C LYS A 101 1.73 5.87 1.43
N VAL A 102 1.88 6.25 2.70
CA VAL A 102 1.49 5.41 3.83
C VAL A 102 0.11 5.84 4.28
N ILE A 103 -0.82 4.88 4.35
CA ILE A 103 -2.17 5.10 4.82
C ILE A 103 -2.29 4.48 6.21
N GLU A 104 -2.74 5.29 7.14
CA GLU A 104 -2.94 4.91 8.53
C GLU A 104 -4.29 4.20 8.66
N ILE A 105 -4.29 2.87 8.60
CA ILE A 105 -5.53 2.07 8.69
C ILE A 105 -6.07 2.14 10.12
N ASN A 106 -5.22 1.86 11.10
CA ASN A 106 -5.50 1.91 12.53
C ASN A 106 -4.22 2.28 13.28
N PRO A 107 -4.24 2.61 14.59
CA PRO A 107 -3.03 2.89 15.37
C PRO A 107 -2.00 1.73 15.44
N TYR A 108 -2.34 0.56 14.90
CA TYR A 108 -1.54 -0.66 14.91
C TYR A 108 -1.39 -1.32 13.52
N LEU A 109 -2.05 -0.79 12.48
CA LEU A 109 -1.96 -1.29 11.10
C LEU A 109 -1.59 -0.15 10.16
N LEU A 110 -0.61 -0.40 9.29
CA LEU A 110 -0.24 0.49 8.19
C LEU A 110 -0.55 -0.18 6.86
N GLY A 111 -1.03 0.61 5.91
CA GLY A 111 -1.19 0.25 4.50
C GLY A 111 -0.27 1.11 3.63
N THR A 112 0.03 0.64 2.42
CA THR A 112 0.86 1.39 1.47
C THR A 112 0.15 1.57 0.15
N MET A 113 0.23 2.76 -0.41
CA MET A 113 -0.38 3.09 -1.68
C MET A 113 0.61 2.91 -2.83
N ALA A 114 0.41 1.86 -3.64
CA ALA A 114 1.02 1.72 -4.97
C ALA A 114 -0.03 1.25 -5.99
N GLY A 115 0.06 1.74 -7.23
CA GLY A 115 -1.02 1.62 -8.22
C GLY A 115 -1.93 2.85 -8.22
N GLY A 116 -3.22 2.64 -8.45
CA GLY A 116 -4.23 3.69 -8.48
C GLY A 116 -4.35 4.38 -7.13
N ALA A 117 -4.00 5.67 -7.08
CA ALA A 117 -3.98 6.44 -5.84
C ALA A 117 -5.37 6.53 -5.18
N ALA A 118 -6.41 6.63 -6.00
CA ALA A 118 -7.80 6.64 -5.55
C ALA A 118 -8.24 5.26 -5.01
N ASP A 119 -7.88 4.18 -5.71
CA ASP A 119 -8.27 2.82 -5.35
C ASP A 119 -7.68 2.43 -3.99
N CYS A 120 -6.36 2.58 -3.82
CA CYS A 120 -5.70 2.26 -2.55
C CYS A 120 -6.30 3.07 -1.39
N SER A 121 -6.43 4.39 -1.58
CA SER A 121 -6.97 5.28 -0.55
C SER A 121 -8.41 4.93 -0.16
N PHE A 122 -9.25 4.57 -1.12
CA PHE A 122 -10.63 4.21 -0.85
C PHE A 122 -10.75 2.87 -0.12
N TRP A 123 -10.12 1.83 -0.65
CA TRP A 123 -10.25 0.48 -0.13
C TRP A 123 -9.54 0.29 1.22
N GLU A 124 -8.42 0.97 1.46
CA GLU A 124 -7.76 0.91 2.76
C GLU A 124 -8.53 1.69 3.84
N ARG A 125 -9.19 2.79 3.50
CA ARG A 125 -10.13 3.47 4.41
C ARG A 125 -11.36 2.61 4.69
N LEU A 126 -11.87 1.88 3.69
CA LEU A 126 -12.95 0.92 3.88
C LEU A 126 -12.52 -0.23 4.81
N LEU A 127 -11.29 -0.72 4.64
CA LEU A 127 -10.67 -1.71 5.51
C LEU A 127 -10.56 -1.19 6.94
N ALA A 128 -10.11 0.05 7.15
CA ALA A 128 -10.04 0.70 8.46
C ALA A 128 -11.40 0.66 9.18
N ARG A 129 -12.47 1.05 8.47
CA ARG A 129 -13.84 0.98 8.99
C ARG A 129 -14.22 -0.45 9.40
N GLN A 130 -13.93 -1.44 8.55
CA GLN A 130 -14.30 -2.82 8.82
C GLN A 130 -13.49 -3.42 9.99
N CYS A 131 -12.20 -3.08 10.09
CA CYS A 131 -11.35 -3.43 11.22
C CYS A 131 -11.90 -2.83 12.53
N ARG A 132 -12.37 -1.58 12.49
CA ARG A 132 -12.98 -0.93 13.65
C ARG A 132 -14.29 -1.59 14.08
N ILE A 133 -15.14 -1.98 13.13
CA ILE A 133 -16.39 -2.72 13.42
C ILE A 133 -16.07 -4.08 14.06
N TYR A 134 -15.06 -4.79 13.54
CA TYR A 134 -14.62 -6.06 14.11
C TYR A 134 -14.17 -5.90 15.57
N GLU A 135 -13.35 -4.87 15.84
CA GLU A 135 -12.85 -4.57 17.18
C GLU A 135 -13.98 -4.30 18.18
N LEU A 136 -15.00 -3.54 17.78
CA LEU A 136 -16.16 -3.24 18.64
C LEU A 136 -17.04 -4.46 18.91
N ARG A 137 -17.20 -5.35 17.92
CA ARG A 137 -18.01 -6.57 18.07
C ARG A 137 -17.35 -7.61 18.97
N ASN A 138 -16.06 -7.84 18.77
CA ASN A 138 -15.33 -8.92 19.42
C ASN A 138 -14.55 -8.48 20.66
N LYS A 139 -14.46 -7.16 20.90
CA LYS A 139 -13.66 -6.55 21.98
C LYS A 139 -12.18 -6.97 21.93
N GLU A 140 -11.70 -7.31 20.74
CA GLU A 140 -10.34 -7.76 20.47
C GLU A 140 -9.86 -7.13 19.15
N ARG A 141 -8.58 -6.79 19.07
CA ARG A 141 -7.97 -6.25 17.86
C ARG A 141 -8.01 -7.29 16.73
N ILE A 142 -8.16 -6.82 15.51
CA ILE A 142 -8.10 -7.69 14.33
C ILE A 142 -6.64 -8.13 14.09
N SER A 143 -6.46 -9.38 13.66
CA SER A 143 -5.15 -9.85 13.23
C SER A 143 -4.75 -9.28 11.88
N VAL A 144 -3.44 -9.09 11.66
CA VAL A 144 -2.92 -8.64 10.35
C VAL A 144 -3.30 -9.63 9.24
N ALA A 145 -3.33 -10.92 9.58
CA ALA A 145 -3.76 -11.98 8.67
C ALA A 145 -5.24 -11.87 8.27
N ALA A 146 -6.13 -11.56 9.23
CA ALA A 146 -7.55 -11.37 8.96
C ALA A 146 -7.82 -10.07 8.20
N ALA A 147 -7.14 -8.97 8.56
CA ALA A 147 -7.26 -7.69 7.87
C ALA A 147 -6.84 -7.80 6.38
N SER A 148 -5.69 -8.42 6.11
CA SER A 148 -5.23 -8.66 4.73
C SER A 148 -6.16 -9.59 3.95
N LYS A 149 -6.73 -10.62 4.58
CA LYS A 149 -7.67 -11.55 3.92
C LYS A 149 -8.99 -10.87 3.59
N LEU A 150 -9.49 -10.04 4.50
CA LEU A 150 -10.68 -9.22 4.27
C LEU A 150 -10.48 -8.27 3.09
N LEU A 151 -9.33 -7.58 3.02
CA LEU A 151 -9.00 -6.72 1.88
C LEU A 151 -8.94 -7.50 0.57
N ALA A 152 -8.21 -8.61 0.54
CA ALA A 152 -8.11 -9.46 -0.64
C ALA A 152 -9.49 -9.94 -1.11
N ASN A 153 -10.37 -10.34 -0.19
CA ASN A 153 -11.73 -10.76 -0.52
C ASN A 153 -12.60 -9.61 -1.08
N MET A 154 -12.45 -8.39 -0.54
CA MET A 154 -13.17 -7.21 -1.05
C MET A 154 -12.72 -6.88 -2.48
N VAL A 155 -11.40 -6.84 -2.70
CA VAL A 155 -10.81 -6.50 -4.00
C VAL A 155 -11.06 -7.59 -5.05
N TYR A 156 -11.05 -8.86 -4.65
CA TYR A 156 -11.31 -10.00 -5.55
C TYR A 156 -12.70 -9.96 -6.19
N GLN A 157 -13.71 -9.38 -5.51
CA GLN A 157 -15.05 -9.18 -6.09
C GLN A 157 -15.03 -8.25 -7.30
N TYR A 158 -13.99 -7.43 -7.42
CA TYR A 158 -13.80 -6.45 -8.49
C TYR A 158 -12.74 -6.86 -9.50
N LYS A 159 -12.33 -8.13 -9.49
CA LYS A 159 -11.38 -8.69 -10.45
C LYS A 159 -11.89 -8.50 -11.88
N GLY A 160 -11.03 -7.96 -12.75
CA GLY A 160 -11.36 -7.69 -14.15
C GLY A 160 -12.12 -6.37 -14.40
N MET A 161 -12.46 -5.60 -13.37
CA MET A 161 -13.11 -4.28 -13.52
C MET A 161 -12.11 -3.11 -13.59
N GLY A 162 -10.83 -3.40 -13.81
CA GLY A 162 -9.78 -2.37 -14.00
C GLY A 162 -9.28 -1.70 -12.72
N LEU A 163 -9.47 -2.31 -11.54
CA LEU A 163 -8.83 -1.84 -10.32
C LEU A 163 -7.30 -1.95 -10.43
N SER A 164 -6.58 -0.94 -9.94
CA SER A 164 -5.13 -0.95 -9.87
C SER A 164 -4.70 -0.71 -8.43
N MET A 165 -4.26 -1.77 -7.74
CA MET A 165 -3.83 -1.68 -6.36
C MET A 165 -2.71 -2.69 -6.11
N GLY A 166 -1.64 -2.24 -5.48
CA GLY A 166 -0.64 -3.07 -4.83
C GLY A 166 -0.34 -2.45 -3.49
N THR A 167 -0.84 -3.07 -2.42
CA THR A 167 -0.70 -2.56 -1.06
C THR A 167 -0.07 -3.57 -0.13
N MET A 168 0.76 -3.08 0.77
CA MET A 168 1.36 -3.86 1.84
C MET A 168 0.62 -3.55 3.14
N VAL A 169 0.03 -4.57 3.74
CA VAL A 169 -0.61 -4.48 5.06
C VAL A 169 0.40 -4.94 6.10
N CYS A 170 0.83 -3.99 6.93
CA CYS A 170 1.86 -4.17 7.95
C CYS A 170 1.23 -4.02 9.34
N GLY A 171 1.63 -4.86 10.29
CA GLY A 171 1.15 -4.75 11.65
C GLY A 171 1.88 -5.65 12.63
N TRP A 172 1.58 -5.49 13.91
CA TRP A 172 2.05 -6.36 14.98
C TRP A 172 0.87 -7.06 15.64
N ASP A 173 0.89 -8.39 15.69
CA ASP A 173 -0.19 -9.16 16.30
C ASP A 173 0.33 -10.38 17.07
N LYS A 174 -0.47 -10.80 18.06
CA LYS A 174 -0.26 -11.95 18.95
C LYS A 174 -0.51 -13.29 18.29
N ARG A 175 -1.36 -13.29 17.26
CA ARG A 175 -1.70 -14.48 16.49
C ARG A 175 -0.87 -14.46 15.21
N GLY A 176 0.15 -15.31 15.20
CA GLY A 176 0.76 -15.69 13.93
C GLY A 176 -0.29 -16.25 12.97
N PRO A 177 -0.09 -16.17 11.66
CA PRO A 177 -0.97 -16.80 10.70
C PRO A 177 -0.98 -18.30 10.98
N ALA A 178 -2.18 -18.85 11.13
CA ALA A 178 -2.36 -20.28 11.12
C ALA A 178 -1.82 -20.92 9.82
N SER A 179 -1.59 -20.15 8.74
CA SER A 179 -1.19 -20.67 7.43
C SER A 179 0.19 -20.27 6.89
N CYS A 180 0.99 -19.41 7.54
CA CYS A 180 2.26 -18.95 6.91
C CYS A 180 3.53 -19.58 7.50
N THR A 181 3.51 -20.08 8.74
CA THR A 181 4.69 -20.71 9.35
C THR A 181 4.88 -22.18 8.96
N GLY A 182 3.90 -22.80 8.30
CA GLY A 182 3.98 -24.22 7.91
C GLY A 182 4.53 -24.48 6.50
N CYS A 183 4.42 -23.53 5.55
CA CYS A 183 4.69 -23.85 4.15
C CYS A 183 6.09 -23.43 3.64
N CYS A 184 6.75 -22.44 4.26
CA CYS A 184 8.00 -21.91 3.70
C CYS A 184 9.29 -22.47 4.32
N LEU A 185 9.27 -23.08 5.52
CA LEU A 185 10.48 -23.59 6.17
C LEU A 185 10.76 -25.08 5.95
N LYS A 186 9.93 -25.77 5.14
CA LYS A 186 10.26 -27.08 4.56
C LYS A 186 10.00 -27.07 3.06
N MET A 187 10.75 -26.24 2.34
CA MET A 187 10.91 -26.42 0.88
C MET A 187 11.78 -27.66 0.64
N GLY A 188 11.13 -28.81 0.72
CA GLY A 188 11.60 -30.12 0.30
C GLY A 188 10.37 -30.93 -0.09
N SER A 189 10.06 -30.92 -1.39
CA SER A 189 8.93 -31.55 -2.10
C SER A 189 7.67 -30.68 -2.29
N LEU A 190 7.39 -30.38 -3.56
CA LEU A 190 6.14 -29.81 -4.04
C LEU A 190 5.00 -30.81 -3.84
N SER A 191 3.93 -30.42 -3.16
CA SER A 191 2.57 -30.84 -3.52
C SER A 191 1.51 -29.95 -2.88
N THR A 192 0.69 -29.36 -3.75
CA THR A 192 -0.72 -28.99 -3.60
C THR A 192 -1.14 -28.23 -2.33
N CYS A 193 -1.26 -26.90 -2.46
CA CYS A 193 -2.04 -26.07 -1.56
C CYS A 193 -3.54 -26.45 -1.65
N GLN A 194 -4.06 -27.17 -0.65
CA GLN A 194 -5.50 -27.32 -0.45
C GLN A 194 -5.96 -26.45 0.73
N LEU A 195 -6.93 -25.59 0.41
CA LEU A 195 -7.92 -24.99 1.31
C LEU A 195 -8.36 -25.97 2.40
N ILE A 196 -8.26 -25.64 3.69
CA ILE A 196 -9.27 -25.99 4.69
C ILE A 196 -9.22 -24.99 5.88
N ASP A 197 -10.28 -24.18 6.01
CA ASP A 197 -10.79 -23.72 7.31
C ASP A 197 -11.77 -24.82 7.76
N GLU A 198 -11.36 -25.76 8.62
CA GLU A 198 -12.29 -26.60 9.37
C GLU A 198 -11.77 -26.88 10.78
N VAL A 199 -12.74 -26.85 11.68
CA VAL A 199 -12.67 -27.10 13.12
C VAL A 199 -12.66 -28.62 13.36
N GLU A 200 -12.12 -29.01 14.52
CA GLU A 200 -12.21 -30.32 15.19
C GLU A 200 -11.02 -31.30 15.07
N GLY A 201 -10.76 -31.92 16.23
CA GLY A 201 -9.48 -32.49 16.59
C GLY A 201 -9.18 -33.86 15.98
N ALA A 202 -7.88 -34.08 15.77
CA ALA A 202 -7.28 -35.39 15.72
C ALA A 202 -5.87 -35.31 16.32
N ALA A 203 -5.71 -35.91 17.49
CA ALA A 203 -4.41 -36.10 18.12
C ALA A 203 -3.61 -37.14 17.34
N VAL A 204 -2.48 -36.74 16.76
CA VAL A 204 -1.41 -37.65 16.34
C VAL A 204 -0.11 -37.15 16.93
N GLY A 205 0.52 -38.02 17.74
CA GLY A 205 1.72 -37.73 18.51
C GLY A 205 2.92 -37.38 17.63
N LEU A 206 3.24 -36.09 17.59
CA LEU A 206 4.56 -35.54 17.32
C LEU A 206 4.86 -34.60 18.48
N HIS A 207 6.11 -34.56 18.94
CA HIS A 207 6.58 -33.66 20.00
C HIS A 207 5.85 -32.31 19.96
N HIS A 208 4.89 -32.15 20.88
CA HIS A 208 4.06 -30.96 20.94
C HIS A 208 4.92 -29.89 21.59
N THR A 209 5.78 -29.24 20.81
CA THR A 209 6.25 -27.92 21.20
C THR A 209 4.99 -27.05 21.14
N PRO A 210 4.51 -26.49 22.26
CA PRO A 210 3.38 -25.58 22.19
C PRO A 210 3.79 -24.45 21.24
N LEU A 211 2.99 -24.22 20.19
CA LEU A 211 3.12 -23.02 19.35
C LEU A 211 3.01 -21.82 20.30
N ARG A 212 4.16 -21.33 20.75
CA ARG A 212 4.26 -20.19 21.64
C ARG A 212 3.61 -19.05 20.86
N ARG A 213 2.48 -18.53 21.34
CA ARG A 213 1.89 -17.26 20.86
C ARG A 213 2.96 -16.19 21.05
N GLN A 214 3.81 -16.02 20.03
CA GLN A 214 4.83 -14.99 20.03
C GLN A 214 4.23 -13.81 19.29
N ASP A 215 4.07 -12.73 20.04
CA ASP A 215 3.71 -11.42 19.49
C ASP A 215 4.79 -11.06 18.48
N SER A 216 4.44 -11.01 17.19
CA SER A 216 5.40 -10.77 16.12
C SER A 216 4.85 -9.81 15.08
N ALA A 217 5.78 -9.17 14.39
CA ALA A 217 5.49 -8.38 13.20
C ALA A 217 5.03 -9.28 12.04
N TRP A 218 4.06 -8.78 11.28
CA TRP A 218 3.53 -9.43 10.09
C TRP A 218 3.44 -8.43 8.93
N LEU A 219 3.76 -8.95 7.75
CA LEU A 219 3.78 -8.20 6.51
C LEU A 219 3.11 -9.03 5.41
N TYR A 220 2.07 -8.45 4.82
CA TYR A 220 1.33 -9.06 3.72
C TYR A 220 1.28 -8.13 2.52
N TYR A 221 1.53 -8.67 1.34
CA TYR A 221 1.23 -8.02 0.06
C TYR A 221 -0.15 -8.45 -0.43
N VAL A 222 -0.96 -7.48 -0.87
CA VAL A 222 -2.28 -7.67 -1.49
C VAL A 222 -2.34 -6.87 -2.80
N ASP A 223 -2.83 -7.50 -3.87
CA ASP A 223 -3.00 -6.84 -5.17
C ASP A 223 -4.45 -6.80 -5.66
N SER A 224 -4.67 -6.10 -6.78
CA SER A 224 -5.95 -5.98 -7.47
C SER A 224 -6.50 -7.28 -8.03
N GLU A 225 -5.67 -8.30 -8.21
CA GLU A 225 -6.07 -9.63 -8.68
C GLU A 225 -6.57 -10.53 -7.54
N GLY A 226 -6.50 -10.03 -6.31
CA GLY A 226 -6.85 -10.74 -5.09
C GLY A 226 -5.74 -11.67 -4.59
N ASN A 227 -4.53 -11.55 -5.12
CA ASN A 227 -3.39 -12.26 -4.57
C ASN A 227 -3.09 -11.72 -3.17
N ARG A 228 -2.72 -12.64 -2.27
CA ARG A 228 -2.35 -12.31 -0.91
C ARG A 228 -1.15 -13.16 -0.50
N VAL A 229 -0.03 -12.52 -0.27
CA VAL A 229 1.24 -13.20 0.03
C VAL A 229 1.79 -12.69 1.35
N CYS A 230 2.19 -13.59 2.24
CA CYS A 230 2.95 -13.26 3.44
C CYS A 230 4.44 -13.33 3.10
N GLY A 231 5.23 -12.38 3.57
CA GLY A 231 6.66 -12.36 3.30
C GLY A 231 7.42 -11.44 4.25
N ASP A 232 8.74 -11.48 4.14
CA ASP A 232 9.64 -10.70 5.00
C ASP A 232 10.14 -9.42 4.33
N LEU A 233 10.00 -9.31 3.01
CA LEU A 233 10.42 -8.16 2.22
C LEU A 233 9.50 -8.02 1.01
N PHE A 234 8.94 -6.83 0.82
CA PHE A 234 8.22 -6.45 -0.40
C PHE A 234 8.62 -5.06 -0.83
N ALA A 235 8.86 -4.87 -2.12
CA ALA A 235 8.91 -3.56 -2.75
C ALA A 235 7.92 -3.52 -3.90
N VAL A 236 7.12 -2.46 -3.98
CA VAL A 236 6.00 -2.34 -4.92
C VAL A 236 6.05 -0.99 -5.64
N GLY A 237 5.83 -1.03 -6.95
CA GLY A 237 5.78 0.13 -7.84
C GLY A 237 6.95 0.18 -8.84
N SER A 238 7.03 1.26 -9.61
CA SER A 238 7.99 1.44 -10.71
C SER A 238 9.46 1.35 -10.27
N GLY A 239 9.81 1.89 -9.10
CA GLY A 239 11.19 1.84 -8.59
C GLY A 239 11.49 0.65 -7.67
N SER A 240 10.55 -0.31 -7.55
CA SER A 240 10.71 -1.49 -6.68
C SER A 240 11.97 -2.29 -6.97
N MET A 241 12.33 -2.48 -8.25
CA MET A 241 13.51 -3.25 -8.66
C MET A 241 14.82 -2.62 -8.14
N TYR A 242 14.91 -1.30 -8.12
CA TYR A 242 16.08 -0.59 -7.58
C TYR A 242 16.15 -0.72 -6.05
N ALA A 243 14.99 -0.71 -5.38
CA ALA A 243 14.92 -0.92 -3.94
C ALA A 243 15.37 -2.34 -3.56
N TYR A 244 14.91 -3.37 -4.27
CA TYR A 244 15.34 -4.76 -4.06
C TYR A 244 16.86 -4.91 -4.13
N GLY A 245 17.52 -4.30 -5.12
CA GLY A 245 18.98 -4.39 -5.26
C GLY A 245 19.76 -3.88 -4.04
N VAL A 246 19.27 -2.83 -3.37
CA VAL A 246 19.88 -2.35 -2.12
C VAL A 246 19.55 -3.27 -0.96
N MET A 247 18.28 -3.69 -0.86
CA MET A 247 17.79 -4.53 0.25
C MET A 247 18.45 -5.90 0.27
N ASP A 248 18.63 -6.55 -0.88
CA ASP A 248 19.24 -7.88 -0.98
C ASP A 248 20.70 -7.88 -0.49
N SER A 249 21.39 -6.73 -0.58
CA SER A 249 22.77 -6.58 -0.10
C SER A 249 22.89 -6.26 1.40
N GLY A 250 21.86 -5.66 1.99
CA GLY A 250 21.93 -5.06 3.33
C GLY A 250 21.00 -5.67 4.38
N LEU A 251 19.96 -6.42 3.96
CA LEU A 251 18.94 -6.93 4.86
C LEU A 251 19.47 -8.09 5.71
N ARG A 252 19.45 -7.90 7.02
CA ARG A 252 19.68 -8.95 8.02
C ARG A 252 18.58 -8.93 9.07
N GLN A 253 18.35 -10.06 9.73
CA GLN A 253 17.30 -10.16 10.76
C GLN A 253 17.70 -9.44 12.05
N ASP A 254 19.00 -9.39 12.35
CA ASP A 254 19.65 -8.85 13.56
C ASP A 254 20.00 -7.35 13.45
N LEU A 255 19.27 -6.60 12.63
CA LEU A 255 19.49 -5.15 12.49
C LEU A 255 18.97 -4.40 13.72
N THR A 256 19.74 -3.42 14.18
CA THR A 256 19.21 -2.42 15.11
C THR A 256 18.15 -1.56 14.43
N VAL A 257 17.28 -0.90 15.22
CA VAL A 257 16.21 -0.04 14.66
C VAL A 257 16.79 1.09 13.79
N ASP A 258 17.91 1.68 14.21
CA ASP A 258 18.55 2.78 13.46
C ASP A 258 19.19 2.29 12.15
N GLU A 259 19.86 1.13 12.17
CA GLU A 259 20.42 0.51 10.96
C GLU A 259 19.31 0.12 9.97
N ALA A 260 18.20 -0.43 10.47
CA ALA A 260 17.05 -0.77 9.63
C ALA A 260 16.43 0.49 9.01
N CYS A 261 16.26 1.56 9.78
CA CYS A 261 15.78 2.84 9.26
C CYS A 261 16.73 3.41 8.19
N GLU A 262 18.05 3.34 8.41
CA GLU A 262 19.04 3.79 7.45
C GLU A 262 19.05 2.95 6.16
N LEU A 263 18.90 1.62 6.29
CA LEU A 263 18.77 0.72 5.14
C LEU A 263 17.53 1.05 4.30
N GLY A 264 16.36 1.20 4.93
CA GLY A 264 15.11 1.56 4.24
C GLY A 264 15.20 2.93 3.55
N ARG A 265 15.77 3.93 4.23
CA ARG A 265 16.02 5.27 3.68
C ARG A 265 16.92 5.21 2.45
N ARG A 266 18.05 4.48 2.55
CA ARG A 266 19.01 4.32 1.45
C ARG A 266 18.40 3.58 0.27
N ALA A 267 17.58 2.56 0.51
CA ALA A 267 16.90 1.80 -0.54
C ALA A 267 15.93 2.68 -1.35
N ILE A 268 15.08 3.47 -0.68
CA ILE A 268 14.19 4.41 -1.37
C ILE A 268 14.99 5.51 -2.07
N TYR A 269 16.04 6.05 -1.44
CA TYR A 269 16.91 7.04 -2.08
C TYR A 269 17.53 6.54 -3.41
N GLN A 270 18.03 5.30 -3.44
CA GLN A 270 18.60 4.74 -4.67
C GLN A 270 17.52 4.52 -5.75
N ALA A 271 16.32 4.12 -5.33
CA ALA A 271 15.19 4.00 -6.24
C ALA A 271 14.78 5.36 -6.82
N THR A 272 14.65 6.41 -6.01
CA THR A 272 14.28 7.75 -6.48
C THR A 272 15.36 8.39 -7.35
N PHE A 273 16.64 8.01 -7.18
CA PHE A 273 17.72 8.49 -8.03
C PHE A 273 17.68 7.88 -9.45
N ARG A 274 17.17 6.65 -9.61
CA ARG A 274 17.15 5.92 -10.89
C ARG A 274 15.78 5.91 -11.58
N ASP A 275 14.70 5.89 -10.80
CA ASP A 275 13.34 5.87 -11.31
C ASP A 275 12.79 7.29 -11.48
N ALA A 276 12.43 7.65 -12.71
CA ALA A 276 11.95 8.99 -13.05
C ALA A 276 10.66 9.35 -12.32
N TYR A 277 9.81 8.36 -12.05
CA TYR A 277 8.51 8.61 -11.44
C TYR A 277 8.50 8.59 -9.92
N SER A 278 9.60 8.17 -9.29
CA SER A 278 9.75 8.19 -7.83
C SER A 278 10.55 9.42 -7.38
N GLY A 279 10.20 9.99 -6.24
CA GLY A 279 10.93 11.16 -5.69
C GLY A 279 10.20 11.96 -4.63
N GLY A 280 10.60 13.22 -4.48
CA GLY A 280 10.06 14.13 -3.47
C GLY A 280 10.74 13.90 -2.12
N GLN A 281 10.00 13.34 -1.18
CA GLN A 281 10.42 13.10 0.20
C GLN A 281 10.31 11.61 0.51
N VAL A 282 11.21 11.14 1.36
CA VAL A 282 11.21 9.78 1.89
C VAL A 282 10.54 9.80 3.25
N ASN A 283 9.43 9.08 3.37
CA ASN A 283 8.74 8.88 4.64
C ASN A 283 9.09 7.51 5.21
N LEU A 284 9.53 7.48 6.47
CA LEU A 284 9.81 6.25 7.21
C LEU A 284 8.86 6.08 8.39
N TYR A 285 8.38 4.84 8.54
CA TYR A 285 7.55 4.40 9.63
C TYR A 285 8.12 3.11 10.23
N HIS A 286 8.03 2.99 11.55
CA HIS A 286 8.40 1.78 12.29
C HIS A 286 7.16 1.19 12.95
N VAL A 287 6.85 -0.06 12.63
CA VAL A 287 5.79 -0.83 13.26
C VAL A 287 6.41 -1.70 14.35
N HIS A 288 6.00 -1.49 15.59
CA HIS A 288 6.45 -2.20 16.79
C HIS A 288 5.27 -2.77 17.57
N SER A 289 5.53 -3.47 18.68
CA SER A 289 4.50 -4.13 19.49
C SER A 289 3.41 -3.20 20.06
N GLY A 290 3.73 -1.91 20.22
CA GLY A 290 2.83 -0.89 20.74
C GLY A 290 1.95 -0.21 19.69
N GLY A 291 2.23 -0.41 18.40
CA GLY A 291 1.60 0.30 17.30
C GLY A 291 2.63 0.68 16.24
N TRP A 292 2.42 1.82 15.58
CA TRP A 292 3.40 2.36 14.65
C TRP A 292 3.80 3.78 15.05
N THR A 293 5.04 4.14 14.72
CA THR A 293 5.58 5.49 14.87
C THR A 293 6.11 5.98 13.54
N ARG A 294 5.89 7.25 13.27
CA ARG A 294 6.49 7.91 12.12
C ARG A 294 7.89 8.38 12.54
N ILE A 295 8.92 7.86 11.87
CA ILE A 295 10.32 8.08 12.22
C ILE A 295 10.84 9.38 11.61
N SER A 296 10.70 9.53 10.29
CA SER A 296 11.19 10.73 9.59
C SER A 296 10.43 11.02 8.31
N GLN A 297 10.54 12.27 7.86
CA GLN A 297 10.16 12.74 6.52
C GLN A 297 11.31 13.62 6.04
N GLU A 298 12.11 13.10 5.10
CA GLU A 298 13.36 13.74 4.66
C GLU A 298 13.29 14.00 3.15
N ASP A 299 13.75 15.17 2.71
CA ASP A 299 13.80 15.50 1.29
C ASP A 299 14.91 14.71 0.58
N VAL A 300 14.60 14.13 -0.57
CA VAL A 300 15.56 13.35 -1.38
C VAL A 300 16.79 14.16 -1.76
N LEU A 301 16.67 15.48 -1.96
CA LEU A 301 17.81 16.35 -2.25
C LEU A 301 18.78 16.45 -1.07
N MET A 302 18.25 16.57 0.15
CA MET A 302 19.07 16.60 1.36
C MET A 302 19.74 15.25 1.61
N LEU A 303 19.03 14.15 1.33
CA LEU A 303 19.60 12.80 1.36
C LEU A 303 20.70 12.62 0.31
N HIS A 304 20.53 13.18 -0.88
CA HIS A 304 21.54 13.13 -1.93
C HIS A 304 22.85 13.79 -1.48
N GLN A 305 22.77 14.98 -0.87
CA GLN A 305 23.93 15.67 -0.31
C GLN A 305 24.59 14.83 0.78
N LYS A 306 23.80 14.36 1.75
CA LYS A 306 24.27 13.50 2.85
C LYS A 306 25.01 12.25 2.35
N TYR A 307 24.48 11.55 1.35
CA TYR A 307 25.08 10.31 0.86
C TYR A 307 26.23 10.52 -0.10
N ARG A 308 26.25 11.65 -0.82
CA ARG A 308 27.38 12.01 -1.66
C ARG A 308 28.64 12.30 -0.84
N ASP A 309 28.48 12.93 0.31
CA ASP A 309 29.61 13.28 1.20
C ASP A 309 30.15 12.07 1.99
N GLN A 310 29.40 10.96 2.03
CA GLN A 310 29.79 9.71 2.70
C GLN A 310 30.46 8.69 1.77
N ALA A 311 30.48 8.95 0.45
CA ALA A 311 31.02 8.08 -0.59
C ALA A 311 32.43 8.51 -0.99
#